data_AF-A0AAX6FHA3-F1
#
_entry.id   AF-A0AAX6FHA3-F1
#
_cell.length_a   1.000
_cell.length_b   1.000
_cell.length_c   1.000
_cell.angle_alpha   90.00
_cell.angle_beta   90.00
_cell.angle_gamma   90.00
#
_symmetry.space_group_name_H-M   'P 1'
#
loop_
_entity.id
_entity.type
_entity.pdbx_description
1 polymer ?
#
loop_
_entity_poly.entity_id
_entity_poly.type
_entity_poly.pdbx_seq_one_letter_code
_entity_poly.pdbx_strand_id
1 'polypeptide(L)'
;MVRRLPQFIGRLFSVLMKMLLDVEDEPAWHSAEAEDEDAGETSNYSVGQECLDRLSIALGGNTIVPVASELFPAYLAAPEWQKHHAALIALIQIAEGCSKVMIKNLEPVVTMVLNSFQDPHPRVR
;
A
#
# COMPACT_ATOMS: atom_id res chain seq x y z
N MET A 1 20.37 -12.03 -11.77
CA MET A 1 19.46 -12.07 -10.61
C MET A 1 18.81 -10.70 -10.47
N VAL A 2 17.48 -10.60 -10.48
CA VAL A 2 16.72 -9.35 -10.63
C VAL A 2 17.09 -8.27 -9.59
N ARG A 3 17.47 -8.67 -8.37
CA ARG A 3 17.95 -7.77 -7.30
C ARG A 3 19.21 -6.96 -7.65
N ARG A 4 19.98 -7.40 -8.66
CA ARG A 4 21.22 -6.73 -9.10
C ARG A 4 20.98 -5.75 -10.26
N LEU A 5 19.76 -5.66 -10.77
CA LEU A 5 19.40 -4.68 -11.79
C LEU A 5 19.09 -3.35 -11.11
N PRO A 6 19.87 -2.29 -11.36
CA PRO A 6 19.66 -1.00 -10.72
C PRO A 6 18.23 -0.51 -10.97
N GLN A 7 17.60 0.05 -9.94
CA GLN A 7 16.27 0.66 -9.98
C GLN A 7 15.10 -0.26 -10.37
N PHE A 8 15.31 -1.53 -10.77
CA PHE A 8 14.23 -2.38 -11.22
C PHE A 8 13.14 -2.57 -10.15
N ILE A 9 13.56 -2.82 -8.89
CA ILE A 9 12.62 -3.00 -7.78
C ILE A 9 11.85 -1.71 -7.48
N GLY A 10 12.53 -0.56 -7.39
CA GLY A 10 11.88 0.71 -7.15
C GLY A 10 10.87 1.09 -8.24
N ARG A 11 11.22 0.84 -9.51
CA ARG A 11 10.32 1.08 -10.65
C ARG A 11 9.12 0.14 -10.63
N LEU A 12 9.33 -1.15 -10.39
CA LEU A 12 8.25 -2.12 -10.29
C LEU A 12 7.30 -1.75 -9.15
N PHE A 13 7.85 -1.49 -7.95
CA PHE A 13 7.07 -1.05 -6.79
C PHE A 13 6.24 0.21 -7.11
N SER A 14 6.85 1.20 -7.78
CA SER A 14 6.15 2.42 -8.20
C SER A 14 5.01 2.17 -9.20
N VAL A 15 5.15 1.17 -10.08
CA VAL A 15 4.07 0.76 -11.00
C VAL A 15 2.93 0.12 -10.21
N LEU A 16 3.23 -0.81 -9.30
CA LEU A 16 2.21 -1.45 -8.47
C LEU A 16 1.46 -0.42 -7.59
N MET A 17 2.18 0.55 -7.04
CA MET A 17 1.59 1.67 -6.29
C MET A 17 0.68 2.57 -7.14
N LYS A 18 0.87 2.64 -8.46
CA LYS A 18 -0.06 3.34 -9.36
C LYS A 18 -1.30 2.50 -9.66
N MET A 19 -1.17 1.17 -9.67
CA MET A 19 -2.32 0.28 -9.84
C MET A 19 -3.26 0.37 -8.63
N LEU A 20 -2.72 0.58 -7.42
CA LEU A 20 -3.51 0.83 -6.22
C LEU A 20 -4.29 2.16 -6.23
N LEU A 21 -4.07 3.04 -7.21
CA LEU A 21 -4.84 4.27 -7.36
C LEU A 21 -6.12 4.07 -8.18
N ASP A 22 -6.24 2.90 -8.83
CA ASP A 22 -7.38 2.54 -9.67
C ASP A 22 -8.53 2.01 -8.80
N VAL A 23 -9.01 2.87 -7.90
CA VAL A 23 -10.11 2.61 -6.96
C VAL A 23 -11.05 3.81 -6.95
N GLU A 24 -12.34 3.53 -7.04
CA GLU A 24 -13.40 4.54 -7.11
C GLU A 24 -14.11 4.72 -5.77
N ASP A 25 -14.58 5.92 -5.45
CA ASP A 25 -15.38 6.15 -4.23
C ASP A 25 -16.85 5.72 -4.46
N GLU A 26 -17.06 4.41 -4.59
CA GLU A 26 -18.37 3.84 -4.88
C GLU A 26 -19.33 4.00 -3.69
N PRO A 27 -20.57 4.52 -3.89
CA PRO A 27 -21.55 4.68 -2.82
C PRO A 27 -21.87 3.39 -2.06
N ALA A 28 -21.79 2.24 -2.74
CA ALA A 28 -22.02 0.92 -2.13
C ALA A 28 -21.05 0.63 -0.97
N TRP A 29 -19.81 1.12 -1.05
CA TRP A 29 -18.80 0.95 0.01
C TRP A 29 -19.22 1.62 1.33
N HIS A 30 -20.00 2.70 1.25
CA HIS A 30 -20.49 3.44 2.43
C HIS A 30 -21.78 2.85 2.99
N SER A 31 -22.36 1.85 2.33
CA SER A 31 -23.62 1.25 2.75
C SER A 31 -23.37 0.15 3.79
N ALA A 32 -24.12 0.18 4.89
CA ALA A 32 -24.11 -0.90 5.88
C ALA A 32 -25.09 -2.04 5.51
N GLU A 33 -25.66 -2.01 4.31
CA GLU A 33 -26.74 -2.90 3.87
C GLU A 33 -26.23 -4.15 3.14
N ALA A 34 -25.03 -4.09 2.57
CA ALA A 34 -24.32 -5.22 1.99
C ALA A 34 -22.83 -5.11 2.34
N GLU A 35 -22.22 -6.22 2.77
CA GLU A 35 -20.76 -6.35 2.90
C GLU A 35 -20.15 -6.43 1.49
N ASP A 36 -20.07 -5.30 0.80
CA ASP A 36 -19.36 -5.17 -0.48
C ASP A 36 -18.03 -4.46 -0.24
N GLU A 37 -17.12 -5.19 0.42
CA GLU A 37 -15.80 -4.68 0.80
C GLU A 37 -14.96 -4.29 -0.43
N ASP A 38 -15.22 -4.94 -1.57
CA ASP A 38 -14.54 -4.72 -2.85
C ASP A 38 -15.20 -3.62 -3.71
N ALA A 39 -16.22 -2.92 -3.20
CA ALA A 39 -16.90 -1.87 -3.94
C ALA A 39 -15.91 -0.78 -4.40
N GLY A 40 -15.90 -0.54 -5.72
CA GLY A 40 -15.01 0.41 -6.38
C GLY A 40 -13.59 -0.10 -6.63
N GLU A 41 -13.27 -1.34 -6.27
CA GLU A 41 -12.00 -1.97 -6.66
C GLU A 41 -12.02 -2.43 -8.12
N THR A 42 -10.99 -2.07 -8.88
CA THR A 42 -10.82 -2.57 -10.24
C THR A 42 -9.90 -3.79 -10.30
N SER A 43 -9.91 -4.48 -11.43
CA SER A 43 -8.95 -5.57 -11.69
C SER A 43 -7.48 -5.15 -11.57
N ASN A 44 -7.14 -3.89 -11.89
CA ASN A 44 -5.76 -3.41 -11.73
C ASN A 44 -5.43 -3.25 -10.26
N TYR A 45 -6.35 -2.70 -9.46
CA TYR A 45 -6.18 -2.55 -8.03
C TYR A 45 -5.91 -3.90 -7.36
N SER A 46 -6.74 -4.91 -7.63
CA SER A 46 -6.54 -6.27 -7.08
C SER A 46 -5.21 -6.90 -7.51
N VAL A 47 -4.82 -6.75 -8.80
CA VAL A 47 -3.52 -7.25 -9.27
C VAL A 47 -2.36 -6.51 -8.60
N GLY A 48 -2.49 -5.21 -8.36
CA GLY A 48 -1.50 -4.38 -7.66
C GLY A 48 -1.23 -4.90 -6.25
N GLN A 49 -2.30 -5.21 -5.50
CA GLN A 49 -2.22 -5.76 -4.15
C GLN A 49 -1.48 -7.10 -4.12
N GLU A 50 -1.96 -8.07 -4.90
CA GLU A 50 -1.37 -9.41 -5.01
C GLU A 50 0.11 -9.38 -5.43
N CYS A 51 0.47 -8.49 -6.34
CA CYS A 51 1.84 -8.36 -6.79
C CYS A 51 2.75 -7.73 -5.73
N LEU A 52 2.25 -6.82 -4.89
CA LEU A 52 3.01 -6.23 -3.77
C LEU A 52 3.34 -7.29 -2.72
N ASP A 53 2.36 -8.12 -2.36
CA ASP A 53 2.57 -9.22 -1.41
C ASP A 53 3.63 -10.20 -1.92
N ARG A 54 3.42 -10.75 -3.14
CA ARG A 54 4.36 -11.69 -3.76
C ARG A 54 5.75 -11.11 -3.93
N LEU A 55 5.86 -9.82 -4.27
CA LEU A 55 7.14 -9.11 -4.35
C LEU A 55 7.83 -9.04 -2.98
N SER A 56 7.06 -8.75 -1.93
CA SER A 56 7.56 -8.68 -0.56
C SER A 56 8.07 -10.03 -0.07
N ILE A 57 7.32 -11.11 -0.29
CA ILE A 57 7.68 -12.47 0.09
C ILE A 57 8.95 -12.91 -0.66
N ALA A 58 9.03 -12.64 -1.96
CA ALA A 58 10.16 -13.06 -2.78
C ALA A 58 11.48 -12.31 -2.48
N LEU A 59 11.40 -11.04 -2.06
CA LEU A 59 12.58 -10.16 -1.92
C LEU A 59 12.94 -9.82 -0.48
N GLY A 60 11.99 -9.93 0.43
CA GLY A 60 12.13 -9.67 1.86
C GLY A 60 12.28 -8.19 2.22
N GLY A 61 12.04 -7.89 3.49
CA GLY A 61 12.03 -6.53 4.02
C GLY A 61 13.29 -5.70 3.81
N ASN A 62 14.49 -6.32 3.77
CA ASN A 62 15.73 -5.57 3.53
C ASN A 62 15.79 -4.93 2.14
N THR A 63 15.03 -5.46 1.18
CA THR A 63 14.94 -4.91 -0.18
C THR A 63 13.75 -3.97 -0.31
N ILE A 64 12.60 -4.33 0.27
CA ILE A 64 11.32 -3.66 0.02
C ILE A 64 11.06 -2.48 0.96
N VAL A 65 11.40 -2.60 2.24
CA VAL A 65 11.14 -1.53 3.22
C VAL A 65 11.81 -0.21 2.83
N PRO A 66 13.09 -0.17 2.37
CA PRO A 66 13.69 1.09 1.94
C PRO A 66 12.94 1.77 0.78
N VAL A 67 12.42 0.98 -0.17
CA VAL A 67 11.65 1.49 -1.31
C VAL A 67 10.31 2.06 -0.84
N ALA A 68 9.62 1.36 0.06
CA ALA A 68 8.37 1.82 0.63
C ALA A 68 8.57 3.10 1.47
N SER A 69 9.60 3.14 2.32
CA SER A 69 9.95 4.31 3.14
C SER A 69 10.26 5.57 2.33
N GLU A 70 10.81 5.43 1.12
CA GLU A 70 11.06 6.56 0.22
C GLU A 70 9.76 7.09 -0.42
N LEU A 71 8.82 6.19 -0.74
CA LEU A 71 7.63 6.53 -1.52
C LEU A 71 6.42 6.95 -0.67
N PHE A 72 6.21 6.30 0.48
CA PHE A 72 5.03 6.52 1.33
C PHE A 72 4.85 7.97 1.77
N PRO A 73 5.89 8.72 2.20
CA PRO A 73 5.71 10.11 2.61
C PRO A 73 5.11 10.99 1.52
N ALA A 74 5.50 10.79 0.26
CA ALA A 74 4.97 11.55 -0.87
C ALA A 74 3.51 11.18 -1.18
N TYR A 75 3.14 9.90 -0.98
CA TYR A 75 1.76 9.45 -1.14
C TYR A 75 0.88 10.03 -0.03
N LEU A 76 1.30 9.95 1.24
CA LEU A 76 0.56 10.43 2.41
C LEU A 76 0.45 11.96 2.55
N ALA A 77 1.28 12.71 1.82
CA ALA A 77 1.22 14.18 1.79
C ALA A 77 0.41 14.72 0.61
N ALA A 78 -0.16 13.85 -0.22
CA ALA A 78 -0.85 14.25 -1.43
C ALA A 78 -2.28 14.77 -1.12
N PRO A 79 -2.90 15.53 -2.02
CA PRO A 79 -4.30 15.94 -1.82
C PRO A 79 -5.30 14.81 -2.11
N GLU A 80 -4.91 13.80 -2.89
CA GLU A 80 -5.81 12.73 -3.32
C GLU A 80 -5.85 11.59 -2.29
N TRP A 81 -7.06 11.30 -1.77
CA TRP A 81 -7.26 10.25 -0.77
C TRP A 81 -6.81 8.86 -1.26
N GLN A 82 -6.91 8.59 -2.57
CA GLN A 82 -6.47 7.33 -3.18
C GLN A 82 -4.99 7.07 -2.92
N LYS A 83 -4.16 8.12 -2.84
CA LYS A 83 -2.73 7.95 -2.51
C LYS A 83 -2.52 7.62 -1.04
N HIS A 84 -3.32 8.19 -0.14
CA HIS A 84 -3.25 7.85 1.28
C HIS A 84 -3.66 6.39 1.49
N HIS A 85 -4.80 6.02 0.90
CA HIS A 85 -5.31 4.66 0.86
C HIS A 85 -4.28 3.68 0.28
N ALA A 86 -3.70 3.98 -0.89
CA ALA A 86 -2.69 3.14 -1.52
C ALA A 86 -1.44 2.92 -0.66
N ALA A 87 -1.00 3.91 0.12
CA ALA A 87 0.13 3.74 1.04
C ALA A 87 -0.19 2.76 2.17
N LEU A 88 -1.40 2.82 2.73
CA LEU A 88 -1.86 1.90 3.77
C LEU A 88 -2.07 0.48 3.23
N ILE A 89 -2.69 0.35 2.06
CA ILE A 89 -2.87 -0.94 1.39
C ILE A 89 -1.51 -1.56 1.07
N ALA A 90 -0.58 -0.79 0.50
CA ALA A 90 0.76 -1.29 0.23
C ALA A 90 1.49 -1.72 1.52
N LEU A 91 1.31 -1.00 2.63
CA LEU A 91 1.87 -1.40 3.93
C LEU A 91 1.32 -2.77 4.37
N ILE A 92 0.01 -2.99 4.25
CA ILE A 92 -0.64 -4.26 4.57
C ILE A 92 -0.07 -5.38 3.68
N GLN A 93 -0.03 -5.16 2.37
CA GLN A 93 0.39 -6.18 1.41
C GLN A 93 1.86 -6.58 1.59
N ILE A 94 2.76 -5.66 1.96
CA ILE A 94 4.17 -6.02 2.16
C ILE A 94 4.48 -6.58 3.57
N ALA A 95 3.52 -6.55 4.49
CA ALA A 95 3.76 -6.81 5.91
C ALA A 95 4.27 -8.25 6.16
N GLU A 96 3.73 -9.25 5.46
CA GLU A 96 4.14 -10.65 5.62
C GLU A 96 5.62 -10.83 5.25
N GLY A 97 6.00 -10.47 4.02
CA GLY A 97 7.36 -10.58 3.52
C GLY A 97 8.37 -9.64 4.20
N CYS A 98 7.90 -8.56 4.82
CA CYS A 98 8.74 -7.56 5.48
C CYS A 98 8.75 -7.64 7.02
N SER A 99 7.97 -8.54 7.61
CA SER A 99 7.72 -8.68 9.05
C SER A 99 8.97 -8.52 9.93
N LYS A 100 10.05 -9.25 9.63
CA LYS A 100 11.31 -9.20 10.42
C LYS A 100 11.94 -7.81 10.49
N VAL A 101 11.82 -7.00 9.44
CA VAL A 101 12.37 -5.64 9.38
C VAL A 101 11.41 -4.64 10.00
N MET A 102 10.11 -4.79 9.73
CA MET A 102 9.07 -3.92 10.29
C MET A 102 8.96 -4.05 11.81
N ILE A 103 9.01 -5.27 12.37
CA ILE A 103 8.96 -5.48 13.83
C ILE A 103 10.12 -4.79 14.55
N LYS A 104 11.31 -4.75 13.92
CA LYS A 104 12.48 -4.03 14.50
C LYS A 104 12.30 -2.51 14.50
N ASN A 105 11.44 -1.99 13.63
CA ASN A 105 11.17 -0.56 13.47
C ASN A 105 9.66 -0.31 13.53
N LEU A 106 9.00 -0.88 14.54
CA LEU A 106 7.54 -0.94 14.61
C LEU A 106 6.92 0.44 14.90
N GLU A 107 7.59 1.27 15.68
CA GLU A 107 7.08 2.58 16.10
C GLU A 107 6.70 3.47 14.89
N PRO A 108 7.57 3.73 13.90
CA PRO A 108 7.18 4.48 12.70
C PRO A 108 5.99 3.87 11.94
N VAL A 109 5.92 2.53 11.86
CA VAL A 109 4.82 1.83 11.17
C VAL A 109 3.49 2.08 11.90
N VAL A 110 3.47 1.92 13.21
CA VAL A 110 2.28 2.15 14.03
C VAL A 110 1.89 3.63 14.01
N THR A 111 2.84 4.56 14.13
CA THR A 111 2.56 5.99 14.04
C THR A 111 1.90 6.35 12.71
N MET A 112 2.36 5.77 11.60
CA MET A 112 1.77 5.99 10.28
C MET A 112 0.30 5.56 10.23
N VAL A 113 -0.01 4.36 10.75
CA VAL A 113 -1.39 3.83 10.81
C VAL A 113 -2.27 4.64 11.76
N LEU A 114 -1.75 5.02 12.93
CA LEU A 114 -2.54 5.82 13.89
C LEU A 114 -2.89 7.19 13.34
N ASN A 115 -1.99 7.80 12.56
CA ASN A 115 -2.25 9.09 11.94
C ASN A 115 -3.35 9.03 10.86
N SER A 116 -3.51 7.90 10.15
CA SER A 116 -4.52 7.77 9.11
C SER A 116 -5.95 7.75 9.64
N PHE A 117 -6.16 7.44 10.93
CA PHE A 117 -7.49 7.54 11.55
C PHE A 117 -8.06 8.98 11.57
N GLN A 118 -7.22 9.99 11.35
CA GLN A 118 -7.64 11.39 11.23
C GLN A 118 -7.88 11.82 9.78
N ASP A 119 -7.73 10.93 8.81
CA ASP A 119 -7.93 11.26 7.40
C ASP A 119 -9.39 11.68 7.13
N PRO A 120 -9.64 12.73 6.34
CA PRO A 120 -11.00 13.15 6.01
C PRO A 120 -11.79 12.09 5.24
N HIS A 121 -11.12 11.23 4.48
CA HIS A 121 -11.78 10.24 3.63
C HIS A 121 -12.05 8.93 4.39
N PRO A 122 -13.30 8.42 4.42
CA PRO A 122 -13.64 7.23 5.19
C PRO A 122 -12.93 5.96 4.71
N ARG A 123 -12.62 5.81 3.41
CA ARG A 123 -11.83 4.67 2.89
C ARG A 123 -10.36 4.65 3.32
N VAL A 124 -9.85 5.72 3.92
CA VAL A 124 -8.48 5.82 4.42
C VAL A 124 -8.41 5.53 5.93
N ARG A 125 -9.51 5.79 6.65
CA ARG A 125 -9.63 5.57 8.10
C ARG A 125 -9.86 4.09 8.42
#